data_AF-A0AAV1HZS2-F1
#
_entry.id   AF-A0AAV1HZS2-F1
#
_cell.length_a   1.000
_cell.length_b   1.000
_cell.length_c   1.000
_cell.angle_alpha   90.00
_cell.angle_beta   90.00
_cell.angle_gamma   90.00
#
_symmetry.space_group_name_H-M   'P 1'
#
loop_
_entity.id
_entity.type
_entity.pdbx_description
1 polymer ?
#
loop_
_entity_poly.entity_id
_entity_poly.type
_entity_poly.pdbx_seq_one_letter_code
_entity_poly.pdbx_strand_id
1 'polypeptide(L)' 'MWENDELGFTRTRKTRVDSTAHYSTFRAYLQKEQLSRCLPAAGVTTLAQGVQVYRKYYSEEGERRYGVLALRLSLM' A
#
# COMPACT_ATOMS: atom_id res chain seq x y z
N MET A 1 8.19 12.86 -11.75
CA MET A 1 7.52 11.55 -11.95
C MET A 1 8.26 10.58 -11.03
N TRP A 2 7.59 9.84 -10.16
CA TRP A 2 8.25 8.88 -9.28
C TRP A 2 8.49 7.59 -10.08
N GLU A 3 9.75 7.15 -10.15
CA GLU A 3 10.17 5.91 -10.80
C GLU A 3 10.68 4.95 -9.72
N ASN A 4 10.16 3.72 -9.72
CA ASN A 4 10.58 2.66 -8.82
C ASN A 4 11.32 1.58 -9.62
N ASP A 5 12.64 1.70 -9.64
CA ASP A 5 13.55 0.78 -10.33
C ASP A 5 14.12 -0.31 -9.42
N GLU A 6 13.57 -0.52 -8.21
CA GLU A 6 14.09 -1.51 -7.25
C GLU A 6 14.16 -2.94 -7.84
N LEU A 7 13.37 -3.24 -8.86
CA LEU A 7 13.38 -4.54 -9.53
C LEU A 7 14.34 -4.63 -10.72
N GLY A 8 14.85 -3.53 -11.25
CA GLY A 8 15.72 -3.50 -12.44
C GLY A 8 15.04 -3.88 -13.76
N PHE A 9 13.72 -4.09 -13.78
CA PHE A 9 12.92 -4.35 -14.98
C PHE A 9 11.46 -3.92 -14.81
N THR A 10 10.82 -3.50 -15.90
CA THR A 10 9.40 -3.11 -15.90
C THR A 10 8.48 -4.35 -15.90
N ARG A 11 7.46 -4.35 -15.03
CA ARG A 11 6.36 -5.33 -15.07
C ARG A 11 5.04 -4.63 -15.28
N THR A 12 4.25 -5.13 -16.23
CA THR A 12 2.88 -4.64 -16.47
C THR A 12 1.88 -5.78 -16.29
N ARG A 13 0.75 -5.46 -15.66
CA ARG A 13 -0.40 -6.36 -15.49
C ARG A 13 -1.69 -5.58 -15.65
N LYS A 14 -2.64 -6.13 -16.41
CA LYS A 14 -4.00 -5.59 -16.51
C LYS A 14 -4.76 -5.96 -15.24
N THR A 15 -5.37 -4.96 -14.62
CA THR A 15 -6.16 -5.11 -13.40
C THR A 15 -7.43 -4.28 -13.52
N ARG A 16 -8.46 -4.66 -12.77
CA ARG A 16 -9.70 -3.88 -12.62
C ARG A 16 -9.77 -3.32 -11.21
N VAL A 17 -10.14 -2.04 -11.08
CA VAL A 17 -10.52 -1.48 -9.78
C VAL A 17 -11.95 -1.91 -9.46
N ASP A 18 -12.13 -2.71 -8.42
CA ASP A 18 -13.46 -3.17 -8.02
C ASP A 18 -14.10 -2.26 -6.97
N SER A 19 -13.31 -1.68 -6.06
CA SER A 19 -13.81 -0.72 -5.05
C SER A 19 -12.68 0.12 -4.44
N THR A 20 -13.07 1.20 -3.78
CA THR A 20 -12.16 2.07 -3.02
C THR A 20 -12.61 2.22 -1.57
N ALA A 21 -11.66 2.50 -0.67
CA ALA A 21 -11.95 2.79 0.74
C ALA A 21 -10.96 3.80 1.31
N HIS A 22 -11.44 4.73 2.13
CA HIS A 22 -10.62 5.75 2.77
C HIS A 22 -10.32 5.42 4.23
N TYR A 23 -9.08 5.67 4.64
CA TYR A 23 -8.61 5.51 6.02
C TYR A 23 -7.84 6.74 6.46
N SER A 24 -7.88 7.03 7.76
CA SER A 24 -7.11 8.13 8.35
C SER A 24 -5.62 7.84 8.41
N THR A 25 -5.23 6.56 8.52
CA THR A 25 -3.83 6.16 8.66
C THR A 25 -3.52 4.83 7.97
N PHE A 26 -2.25 4.60 7.61
CA PHE A 26 -1.76 3.33 7.10
C PHE A 26 -1.97 2.20 8.10
N ARG A 27 -1.82 2.49 9.40
CA ARG A 27 -2.07 1.50 10.46
C ARG A 27 -3.53 1.04 10.45
N ALA A 28 -4.48 1.98 10.39
CA ALA A 28 -5.91 1.66 10.33
C ALA A 28 -6.27 0.88 9.06
N TYR A 29 -5.70 1.29 7.92
CA TYR A 29 -5.82 0.59 6.65
C TYR A 29 -5.34 -0.86 6.73
N LEU A 30 -4.08 -1.08 7.13
CA LEU A 30 -3.48 -2.42 7.20
C LEU A 30 -4.17 -3.33 8.23
N GLN A 31 -4.69 -2.75 9.31
CA GLN A 31 -5.46 -3.49 10.30
C GLN A 31 -6.83 -3.91 9.75
N LYS A 32 -7.52 -3.04 8.99
CA LYS A 32 -8.85 -3.33 8.45
C LYS A 32 -8.82 -4.22 7.21
N GLU A 33 -7.91 -3.97 6.27
CA GLU A 33 -7.79 -4.75 5.03
C GLU A 33 -6.94 -6.02 5.17
N GLN A 34 -6.33 -6.23 6.34
CA GLN A 34 -5.42 -7.31 6.68
C GLN A 34 -4.06 -7.18 5.98
N LEU A 35 -3.00 -7.07 6.79
CA LEU A 35 -1.62 -6.89 6.34
C LEU A 35 -1.20 -7.86 5.22
N SER A 36 -1.56 -9.14 5.35
CA SER A 36 -1.21 -10.20 4.40
C SER A 36 -1.87 -10.08 3.03
N ARG A 37 -2.98 -9.34 2.92
CA ARG A 37 -3.66 -9.05 1.65
C ARG A 37 -3.07 -7.82 0.95
N CYS A 38 -2.50 -6.91 1.73
CA CYS A 38 -2.00 -5.62 1.26
C CYS A 38 -0.52 -5.66 0.88
N LEU A 39 0.28 -6.39 1.65
CA LEU A 39 1.73 -6.50 1.46
C LEU A 39 2.12 -7.97 1.37
N PRO A 40 3.06 -8.34 0.50
CA PRO A 40 3.56 -9.70 0.43
C PRO A 40 4.19 -10.09 1.78
N ALA A 41 3.97 -11.33 2.21
CA ALA A 41 4.41 -11.81 3.52
C ALA A 41 5.94 -11.91 3.69
N ALA A 42 6.72 -11.71 2.61
CA ALA A 42 8.17 -11.78 2.63
C ALA A 42 8.77 -10.58 3.40
N GLY A 43 8.98 -10.77 4.71
CA GLY A 43 9.67 -9.81 5.58
C GLY A 43 8.76 -8.82 6.31
N VAL A 44 7.44 -8.90 6.14
CA VAL A 44 6.47 -8.03 6.81
C VAL A 44 5.45 -8.88 7.57
N THR A 45 5.64 -9.03 8.87
CA THR A 45 4.77 -9.85 9.74
C THR A 45 3.96 -9.02 10.72
N THR A 46 4.34 -7.75 10.93
CA THR A 46 3.69 -6.85 11.88
C THR A 46 3.17 -5.59 11.20
N LEU A 47 2.11 -4.99 11.77
CA LEU A 47 1.58 -3.71 11.28
C LEU A 47 2.63 -2.60 11.30
N ALA A 48 3.55 -2.60 12.28
CA ALA A 48 4.61 -1.60 12.38
C ALA A 48 5.59 -1.71 11.19
N GLN A 49 6.01 -2.92 10.83
CA GLN A 49 6.82 -3.17 9.64
C GLN A 49 6.05 -2.76 8.37
N GLY A 50 4.76 -3.06 8.29
CA GLY A 50 3.93 -2.67 7.15
C GLY A 50 3.85 -1.15 6.98
N VAL A 51 3.70 -0.40 8.07
CA VAL A 51 3.74 1.07 8.04
C VAL A 51 5.12 1.57 7.59
N GLN A 52 6.21 0.96 8.05
CA GLN A 52 7.58 1.31 7.63
C GLN A 52 7.81 1.14 6.13
N VAL A 53 7.17 0.17 5.47
CA VAL A 53 7.23 0.04 4.00
C VAL A 53 6.69 1.31 3.34
N TYR A 54 5.55 1.82 3.79
CA TYR A 54 4.97 3.05 3.23
C TYR A 54 5.77 4.30 3.58
N ARG A 55 6.45 4.34 4.75
CA ARG A 55 7.28 5.47 5.17
C ARG A 55 8.49 5.73 4.27
N LYS A 56 8.93 4.72 3.50
CA LYS A 56 9.96 4.91 2.46
C LYS A 56 9.51 5.83 1.33
N TYR A 57 8.19 5.92 1.10
CA TYR A 57 7.62 6.61 -0.06
C TYR A 57 6.71 7.79 0.33
N TYR A 58 6.08 7.75 1.50
CA TYR A 58 5.10 8.73 1.95
C TYR A 58 5.45 9.29 3.32
N SER A 59 5.48 10.62 3.43
CA SER A 59 5.71 11.31 4.70
C SER A 59 4.51 11.23 5.63
N GLU A 60 4.77 11.34 6.94
CA GLU A 60 3.70 11.35 7.95
C GLU A 60 2.78 12.55 7.80
N GLU A 61 3.33 13.70 7.39
CA GLU A 61 2.57 14.91 7.12
C GLU A 61 1.61 14.72 5.93
N GLY A 62 2.06 14.01 4.90
CA GLY A 62 1.23 13.64 3.75
C GLY A 62 0.07 12.74 4.16
N GLU A 63 0.35 11.69 4.94
CA GLU A 63 -0.69 10.83 5.50
C GLU A 63 -1.67 11.60 6.37
N ARG A 64 -1.19 12.49 7.26
CA ARG A 64 -2.07 13.28 8.13
C ARG A 64 -2.95 14.25 7.33
N ARG A 65 -2.44 14.79 6.22
CA ARG A 65 -3.16 15.77 5.40
C ARG A 65 -4.19 15.12 4.46
N TYR A 66 -3.86 13.96 3.89
CA TYR A 66 -4.65 13.35 2.81
C TYR A 66 -5.28 12.01 3.18
N GLY A 67 -4.83 11.38 4.26
CA GLY A 67 -5.21 10.02 4.63
C GLY A 67 -4.62 8.98 3.68
N VAL A 68 -5.29 7.83 3.60
CA VAL A 68 -4.92 6.69 2.77
C VAL A 68 -6.13 6.23 1.96
N LEU A 69 -5.94 6.10 0.64
CA LEU A 69 -6.92 5.50 -0.27
C LEU A 69 -6.51 4.06 -0.59
N ALA A 70 -7.29 3.10 -0.12
CA ALA A 70 -7.14 1.71 -0.50
C ALA A 70 -7.90 1.42 -1.80
N LEU A 71 -7.24 0.75 -2.73
CA LEU A 71 -7.84 0.25 -3.97
C LEU A 71 -7.93 -1.26 -3.90
N ARG A 72 -9.12 -1.82 -4.06
CA ARG A 72 -9.27 -3.27 -4.26
C ARG A 72 -9.23 -3.57 -5.74
N LEU A 73 -8.29 -4.44 -6.11
CA LEU A 73 -8.02 -4.79 -7.49
C LEU A 73 -8.27 -6.27 -7.71
N SER A 74 -8.87 -6.61 -8.85
CA SER A 74 -8.90 -7.97 -9.39
C SER A 74 -8.00 -8.08 -10.61
N LEU A 75 -7.32 -9.21 -10.74
CA LEU A 75 -6.64 -9.58 -11.98
C LEU A 75 -7.68 -9.81 -13.08
N MET A 76 -7.37 -9.32 -14.28
CA MET A 76 -8.13 -9.60 -15.50
C MET A 76 -7.52 -10.77 -16.26
#